data_AF-A0AAW6RJE7-F1
#
_entry.id   AF-A0AAW6RJE7-F1
#
_cell.length_a   1.000
_cell.length_b   1.000
_cell.length_c   1.000
_cell.angle_alpha   90.00
_cell.angle_beta   90.00
_cell.angle_gamma   90.00
#
_symmetry.space_group_name_H-M   'P 1'
#
loop_
_entity.id
_entity.type
_entity.pdbx_description
1 polymer ?
#
loop_
_entity_poly.entity_id
_entity_poly.type
_entity_poly.pdbx_seq_one_letter_code
_entity_poly.pdbx_strand_id
1 'polypeptide(L)'
;MAITYTEEKSAEWNAFKVNGGSITFEIDRTDISHDAAFETLASLQSKLRTGFEIPPTSLIETPELQALIQLHGSEWDCILCRIYLAGGKVVYRQLENGKYEAVCTVSAVQQLI
;
A
#
# COMPACT_ATOMS: atom_id res chain seq x y z
N MET A 1 -5.75 -12.78 -1.40
CA MET A 1 -7.01 -12.52 -2.10
C MET A 1 -6.77 -11.25 -2.90
N ALA A 2 -7.22 -11.15 -4.15
CA ALA A 2 -6.97 -9.95 -4.97
C ALA A 2 -7.79 -8.78 -4.40
N ILE A 3 -7.26 -7.56 -4.50
CA ILE A 3 -7.99 -6.36 -4.10
C ILE A 3 -9.25 -6.32 -4.94
N THR A 4 -10.42 -6.20 -4.29
CA THR A 4 -11.68 -6.16 -5.03
C THR A 4 -11.77 -4.84 -5.77
N TYR A 5 -11.29 -4.82 -7.02
CA TYR A 5 -11.45 -3.69 -7.92
C TYR A 5 -12.88 -3.68 -8.46
N THR A 6 -13.76 -2.92 -7.79
CA THR A 6 -14.99 -2.46 -8.42
C THR A 6 -14.65 -1.48 -9.55
N GLU A 7 -15.55 -1.26 -10.50
CA GLU A 7 -15.35 -0.26 -11.56
C GLU A 7 -15.09 1.14 -10.97
N GLU A 8 -15.79 1.48 -9.90
CA GLU A 8 -15.58 2.70 -9.12
C GLU A 8 -14.15 2.77 -8.56
N LYS A 9 -13.66 1.68 -7.96
CA LYS A 9 -12.30 1.63 -7.42
C LYS A 9 -11.23 1.72 -8.50
N SER A 10 -11.49 1.14 -9.66
CA SER A 10 -10.61 1.27 -10.82
C SER A 10 -10.55 2.72 -11.30
N ALA A 11 -11.68 3.42 -11.37
CA ALA A 11 -11.73 4.85 -11.71
C ALA A 11 -10.98 5.71 -10.69
N GLU A 12 -11.19 5.48 -9.39
CA GLU A 12 -10.49 6.18 -8.31
C GLU A 12 -8.98 5.94 -8.38
N TRP A 13 -8.57 4.69 -8.59
CA TRP A 13 -7.16 4.34 -8.79
C TRP A 13 -6.57 5.05 -10.01
N ASN A 14 -7.26 5.06 -11.15
CA ASN A 14 -6.82 5.76 -12.34
C ASN A 14 -6.65 7.27 -12.10
N ALA A 15 -7.58 7.90 -11.37
CA ALA A 15 -7.47 9.31 -11.00
C ALA A 15 -6.28 9.56 -10.06
N PHE A 16 -6.11 8.73 -9.02
CA PHE A 16 -4.98 8.80 -8.09
C PHE A 16 -3.64 8.63 -8.81
N LYS A 17 -3.56 7.69 -9.76
CA LYS A 17 -2.37 7.43 -10.57
C LYS A 17 -1.89 8.66 -11.34
N VAL A 18 -2.79 9.54 -11.75
CA VAL A 18 -2.50 10.74 -12.55
C VAL A 18 -2.29 11.96 -11.65
N ASN A 19 -3.15 12.15 -10.66
CA ASN A 19 -3.21 13.39 -9.88
C ASN A 19 -2.46 13.31 -8.55
N GLY A 20 -2.07 12.12 -8.10
CA GLY A 20 -1.69 11.88 -6.71
C GLY A 20 -2.89 12.04 -5.77
N GLY A 21 -2.63 12.46 -4.54
CA GLY A 21 -3.64 12.64 -3.50
C GLY A 21 -3.66 11.46 -2.53
N SER A 22 -4.86 10.99 -2.16
CA SER A 22 -5.06 9.88 -1.23
C SER A 22 -6.06 8.88 -1.80
N ILE A 23 -5.78 7.59 -1.64
CA ILE A 23 -6.69 6.48 -1.95
C ILE A 23 -6.64 5.45 -0.83
N THR A 24 -7.80 4.91 -0.45
CA THR A 24 -7.90 3.94 0.66
C THR A 24 -8.26 2.56 0.15
N PHE A 25 -7.56 1.52 0.60
CA PHE A 25 -7.90 0.12 0.28
C PHE A 25 -8.29 -0.64 1.55
N GLU A 26 -9.22 -1.58 1.42
CA GLU A 26 -9.42 -2.63 2.42
C GLU A 26 -8.64 -3.87 1.94
N ILE A 27 -7.67 -4.33 2.74
CA ILE A 27 -6.78 -5.44 2.42
C ILE A 27 -6.82 -6.51 3.51
N ASP A 28 -6.46 -7.74 3.16
CA ASP A 28 -6.33 -8.81 4.14
C ASP A 28 -5.03 -8.66 4.92
N ARG A 29 -5.02 -9.17 6.15
CA ARG A 29 -3.80 -9.22 6.99
C ARG A 29 -2.60 -9.82 6.25
N THR A 30 -2.85 -10.84 5.44
CA THR A 30 -1.81 -11.55 4.69
C THR A 30 -1.11 -10.68 3.66
N ASP A 31 -1.75 -9.61 3.19
CA ASP A 31 -1.14 -8.65 2.26
C ASP A 31 -0.11 -7.75 2.96
N ILE A 32 -0.12 -7.70 4.29
CA ILE A 32 0.87 -6.99 5.12
C ILE A 32 1.94 -7.97 5.61
N SER A 33 1.52 -9.08 6.21
CA SER A 33 2.41 -10.12 6.71
C SER A 33 1.69 -11.45 6.78
N HIS A 34 2.34 -12.50 6.28
CA HIS A 34 1.91 -13.88 6.48
C HIS A 34 2.14 -14.38 7.91
N ASP A 35 3.00 -13.72 8.67
CA ASP A 35 3.31 -14.11 10.05
C ASP A 35 2.39 -13.40 11.04
N ALA A 36 1.67 -14.20 11.83
CA ALA A 36 0.80 -13.70 12.88
C ALA A 36 1.56 -12.97 14.00
N ALA A 37 2.83 -13.30 14.22
CA ALA A 37 3.68 -12.66 15.22
C ALA A 37 3.91 -11.17 14.93
N PHE A 38 3.74 -10.72 13.68
CA PHE A 38 3.84 -9.31 13.30
C PHE A 38 2.96 -8.40 14.17
N GLU A 39 1.71 -8.80 14.41
CA GLU A 39 0.76 -8.03 15.23
C GLU A 39 1.07 -8.08 16.73
N THR A 40 1.94 -8.99 17.16
CA THR A 40 2.33 -9.16 18.57
C THR A 40 3.55 -8.31 18.95
N LEU A 41 4.17 -7.64 17.98
CA LEU A 41 5.28 -6.73 18.23
C LEU A 41 4.81 -5.59 19.15
N ALA A 42 5.48 -5.42 20.30
CA ALA A 42 5.10 -4.42 21.31
C ALA A 42 5.08 -2.99 20.76
N SER A 43 5.97 -2.68 19.79
CA SER A 43 6.02 -1.40 19.10
C SER A 43 4.86 -1.16 18.13
N LEU A 44 4.20 -2.23 17.68
CA LEU A 44 3.10 -2.20 16.73
C LEU A 44 1.74 -2.30 17.41
N GLN A 45 1.60 -3.08 18.48
CA GLN A 45 0.33 -3.31 19.18
C GLN A 45 -0.40 -2.03 19.56
N SER A 46 0.33 -1.03 20.07
CA SER A 46 -0.25 0.28 20.44
C SER A 46 -0.68 1.12 19.23
N LYS A 47 -0.22 0.76 18.03
CA LYS A 47 -0.46 1.47 16.76
C LYS A 47 -1.38 0.75 15.79
N LEU A 48 -1.67 -0.54 16.02
CA LEU A 48 -2.53 -1.34 15.14
C LEU A 48 -3.87 -0.65 14.83
N ARG A 49 -4.48 0.00 15.83
CA ARG A 49 -5.78 0.70 15.67
C ARG A 49 -5.67 2.20 15.37
N THR A 50 -4.50 2.81 15.57
CA THR A 50 -4.32 4.26 15.38
C THR A 50 -3.61 4.61 14.08
N GLY A 51 -2.94 3.64 13.46
CA GLY A 51 -2.21 3.82 12.21
C GLY A 51 -0.72 3.53 12.38
N PHE A 52 -0.14 2.76 11.47
CA PHE A 52 1.30 2.58 11.36
C PHE A 52 1.77 2.60 9.91
N GLU A 53 3.03 2.96 9.70
CA GLU A 53 3.68 2.96 8.39
C GLU A 53 4.65 1.78 8.33
N ILE A 54 4.68 1.10 7.18
CA ILE A 54 5.75 0.16 6.85
C ILE A 54 6.62 0.86 5.81
N PRO A 55 7.87 1.22 6.12
CA PRO A 55 8.73 1.87 5.14
C PRO A 55 8.99 0.92 3.96
N PRO A 56 9.18 1.47 2.75
CA PRO A 56 9.62 0.65 1.62
C PRO A 56 10.94 -0.03 1.97
N THR A 57 11.09 -1.27 1.53
CA THR A 57 12.40 -1.93 1.55
C THR A 57 13.24 -1.32 0.44
N SER A 58 14.56 -1.21 0.63
CA SER A 58 15.49 -0.76 -0.42
C SER A 58 15.45 -1.61 -1.70
N LEU A 59 14.78 -2.77 -1.65
CA LEU A 59 14.57 -3.67 -2.77
C LEU A 59 13.78 -3.03 -3.92
N ILE A 60 12.87 -2.08 -3.64
CA ILE A 60 12.11 -1.41 -4.72
C ILE A 60 12.96 -0.43 -5.53
N GLU A 61 14.17 -0.10 -5.09
CA GLU A 61 15.02 0.93 -5.70
C GLU A 61 15.80 0.41 -6.93
N THR A 62 15.80 -0.90 -7.18
CA THR A 62 16.49 -1.50 -8.35
C THR A 62 15.51 -1.80 -9.49
N PRO A 63 15.83 -1.43 -10.75
CA PRO A 63 14.97 -1.71 -11.91
C PRO A 63 14.67 -3.20 -12.10
N GLU A 64 15.62 -4.07 -11.79
CA GLU A 64 15.49 -5.52 -11.93
C GLU A 64 14.42 -6.08 -10.98
N LEU A 65 14.41 -5.62 -9.72
CA LEU A 65 13.40 -6.04 -8.75
C LEU A 65 12.03 -5.41 -9.05
N GLN A 66 11.99 -4.18 -9.57
CA GLN A 66 10.74 -3.59 -10.05
C GLN A 66 10.11 -4.42 -11.18
N ALA A 67 10.93 -4.91 -12.12
CA ALA A 67 10.47 -5.80 -13.18
C ALA A 67 9.96 -7.14 -12.63
N LEU A 68 10.64 -7.70 -11.63
CA LEU A 68 10.19 -8.92 -10.96
C LEU A 68 8.88 -8.73 -10.21
N ILE A 69 8.67 -7.59 -9.55
CA ILE A 69 7.40 -7.25 -8.89
C ILE A 69 6.28 -7.12 -9.93
N GLN A 70 6.54 -6.48 -11.07
CA GLN A 70 5.54 -6.39 -12.15
C GLN A 70 5.19 -7.74 -12.77
N LEU A 71 6.15 -8.67 -12.82
CA LEU A 71 5.96 -9.97 -13.46
C LEU A 71 5.36 -11.04 -12.51
N HIS A 72 5.71 -10.97 -11.22
CA HIS A 72 5.42 -12.04 -10.25
C HIS A 72 4.77 -11.54 -8.96
N GLY A 73 4.74 -10.23 -8.72
CA GLY A 73 4.13 -9.66 -7.54
C GLY A 73 2.62 -9.80 -7.55
N SER A 74 2.03 -9.76 -6.36
CA SER A 74 0.60 -9.57 -6.22
C SER A 74 0.18 -8.18 -6.71
N GLU A 75 -1.12 -7.98 -6.86
CA GLU A 75 -1.68 -6.67 -7.17
C GLU A 75 -1.31 -5.62 -6.11
N TRP A 76 -1.27 -6.03 -4.83
CA TRP A 76 -0.85 -5.15 -3.75
C TRP A 76 0.64 -4.79 -3.86
N ASP A 77 1.51 -5.73 -4.21
CA ASP A 77 2.94 -5.45 -4.44
C ASP A 77 3.13 -4.41 -5.57
N CYS A 78 2.35 -4.51 -6.63
CA CYS A 78 2.36 -3.53 -7.72
C CYS A 78 1.92 -2.13 -7.26
N ILE A 79 0.89 -2.06 -6.41
CA ILE A 79 0.38 -0.80 -5.84
C ILE A 79 1.43 -0.18 -4.93
N LEU A 80 2.01 -0.96 -4.00
CA LEU A 80 3.07 -0.52 -3.10
C LEU A 80 4.28 0.01 -3.86
N CYS A 81 4.75 -0.75 -4.84
CA CYS A 81 5.87 -0.36 -5.69
C CYS A 81 5.61 1.02 -6.33
N ARG A 82 4.43 1.23 -6.92
CA ARG A 82 4.07 2.53 -7.49
C ARG A 82 4.08 3.66 -6.46
N ILE A 83 3.44 3.46 -5.31
CA ILE A 83 3.30 4.50 -4.28
C ILE A 83 4.67 4.94 -3.81
N TYR A 84 5.52 3.98 -3.45
CA TYR A 84 6.84 4.29 -2.91
C TYR A 84 7.80 4.85 -3.97
N LEU A 85 7.73 4.40 -5.23
CA LEU A 85 8.50 4.99 -6.33
C LEU A 85 8.08 6.45 -6.62
N ALA A 86 6.83 6.80 -6.34
CA ALA A 86 6.35 8.17 -6.40
C ALA A 86 6.68 9.01 -5.14
N GLY A 87 7.51 8.48 -4.22
CA GLY A 87 7.82 9.13 -2.94
C GLY A 87 6.65 9.20 -1.97
N GLY A 88 5.62 8.39 -2.20
CA GLY A 88 4.44 8.29 -1.36
C GLY A 88 4.65 7.41 -0.13
N LYS A 89 3.57 7.23 0.62
CA LYS A 89 3.54 6.40 1.82
C LYS A 89 2.21 5.67 1.99
N VAL A 90 2.23 4.63 2.82
CA VAL A 90 1.04 3.84 3.17
C VAL A 90 0.89 3.77 4.67
N VAL A 91 -0.29 4.17 5.16
CA VAL A 91 -0.67 4.05 6.57
C VAL A 91 -1.69 2.93 6.70
N TYR A 92 -1.36 1.94 7.53
CA TYR A 92 -2.19 0.78 7.81
C TYR A 92 -2.91 0.93 9.14
N ARG A 93 -4.19 0.55 9.18
CA ARG A 93 -5.01 0.52 10.39
C ARG A 93 -5.88 -0.72 10.40
N GLN A 94 -5.81 -1.49 11.48
CA GLN A 94 -6.64 -2.68 11.66
C GLN A 94 -8.10 -2.27 11.90
N LEU A 95 -9.01 -2.91 11.17
CA LEU A 95 -10.45 -2.77 11.28
C LEU A 95 -11.03 -3.84 12.23
N GLU A 96 -12.25 -3.62 12.74
CA GLU A 96 -12.90 -4.54 13.68
C GLU A 96 -13.20 -5.92 13.07
N ASN A 97 -13.29 -6.01 11.75
CA ASN A 97 -13.49 -7.25 11.00
C ASN A 97 -12.20 -8.07 10.81
N GLY A 98 -11.07 -7.64 11.38
CA GLY A 98 -9.77 -8.32 11.27
C GLY A 98 -9.00 -8.03 9.98
N LYS A 99 -9.55 -7.20 9.08
CA LYS A 99 -8.86 -6.67 7.90
C LYS A 99 -8.11 -5.38 8.22
N TYR A 100 -7.40 -4.87 7.23
CA TYR A 100 -6.70 -3.59 7.33
C TYR A 100 -7.25 -2.59 6.33
N GLU A 101 -7.40 -1.36 6.81
CA GLU A 101 -7.48 -0.18 5.98
C GLU A 101 -6.05 0.28 5.65
N ALA A 102 -5.75 0.46 4.37
CA ALA A 102 -4.48 0.96 3.87
C ALA A 102 -4.70 2.28 3.14
N VAL A 103 -4.31 3.39 3.77
CA VAL A 103 -4.40 4.74 3.20
C VAL A 103 -3.10 5.05 2.49
N CYS A 104 -3.17 5.14 1.16
CA CYS A 104 -2.04 5.41 0.29
C CYS A 104 -2.02 6.90 -0.07
N THR A 105 -0.90 7.57 0.11
CA THR A 105 -0.75 8.99 -0.19
C THR A 105 0.45 9.21 -1.09
N VAL A 106 0.26 9.96 -2.18
CA VAL A 106 1.32 10.41 -3.08
C VAL A 106 1.15 11.92 -3.26
N SER A 107 2.22 12.69 -3.11
CA SER A 107 2.19 14.13 -3.38
C SER A 107 1.71 14.37 -4.80
N ALA A 108 0.81 15.34 -5.00
CA ALA A 108 0.36 15.69 -6.34
C ALA A 108 1.58 15.96 -7.22
N VAL A 109 1.63 15.35 -8.41
CA VAL A 109 2.72 15.57 -9.37
C VAL A 109 2.73 17.05 -9.68
N GLN A 110 3.70 17.79 -9.14
CA GLN A 110 3.97 19.15 -9.60
C GLN A 110 4.41 19.01 -11.06
N GLN A 111 3.48 19.25 -11.98
CA GLN A 111 3.86 19.58 -13.35
C GLN A 111 4.72 20.83 -13.25
N LEU A 112 6.03 20.65 -13.33
CA LEU A 112 6.97 21.73 -13.60
C LEU A 112 6.56 22.30 -14.96
N ILE A 113 6.04 23.53 -14.89
CA ILE A 113 5.64 24.38 -16.01
C ILE A 113 6.88 24.76 -16.83
#